data_AF-F3NF73-F1
#
_entry.id   AF-F3NF73-F1
#
_cell.length_a   1.000
_cell.length_b   1.000
_cell.length_c   1.000
_cell.angle_alpha   90.00
_cell.angle_beta   90.00
_cell.angle_gamma   90.00
#
_symmetry.space_group_name_H-M   'P 1'
#
loop_
_entity.id
_entity.type
_entity.pdbx_description
1 polymer ?
#
loop_
_entity_poly.entity_id
_entity_poly.type
_entity_poly.pdbx_seq_one_letter_code
_entity_poly.pdbx_strand_id
1 'polypeptide(L)'
;MRQGNKKGKKTTSRDKVLYTSDLGPCVAVCGFDGNTAFMIHSDSTGTSGIGRTSLKDGINSLVAMGTGSGWTISLIGGSVPGCMSYLQQRYPDASYVPLGESEGAYITGDGVVAKSKRRLAGRYGVDSITIDE
;
A
#
# COMPACT_ATOMS: atom_id res chain seq x y z
N MET A 1 -1.85 7.22 17.37
CA MET A 1 -0.96 8.18 16.66
C MET A 1 -1.41 8.26 15.21
N ARG A 2 -1.52 9.45 14.61
CA ARG A 2 -1.80 9.58 13.17
C ARG A 2 -0.59 9.09 12.38
N GLN A 3 -0.75 8.08 11.53
CA GLN A 3 0.35 7.61 10.68
C GLN A 3 0.49 8.49 9.44
N GLY A 4 1.07 9.67 9.64
CA GLY A 4 1.44 10.57 8.53
C GLY A 4 2.69 10.08 7.78
N ASN A 5 2.70 10.28 6.46
CA ASN A 5 3.73 9.74 5.55
C ASN A 5 5.12 10.29 5.89
N LYS A 6 6.03 9.39 6.29
CA LYS A 6 7.45 9.75 6.39
C LYS A 6 8.35 9.04 5.39
N LYS A 7 7.92 7.92 4.79
CA LYS A 7 8.57 7.19 3.68
C LYS A 7 7.70 5.98 3.29
N GLY A 8 7.77 5.53 2.03
CA GLY A 8 7.27 4.21 1.66
C GLY A 8 7.96 3.14 2.53
N LYS A 9 7.20 2.12 2.94
CA LYS A 9 7.68 0.99 3.74
C LYS A 9 7.95 -0.19 2.80
N LYS A 10 8.99 -0.98 3.04
CA LYS A 10 9.23 -2.23 2.31
C LYS A 10 9.76 -3.34 3.21
N THR A 11 9.57 -4.57 2.79
CA THR A 11 10.13 -5.74 3.47
C THR A 11 10.29 -6.91 2.50
N THR A 12 11.31 -7.74 2.76
CA THR A 12 11.48 -9.08 2.19
C THR A 12 11.28 -10.17 3.23
N SER A 13 10.96 -9.80 4.48
CA SER A 13 10.69 -10.73 5.57
C SER A 13 9.21 -11.12 5.52
N ARG A 14 8.95 -12.42 5.37
CA ARG A 14 7.59 -12.98 5.25
C ARG A 14 6.74 -12.72 6.49
N ASP A 15 7.35 -12.67 7.68
CA ASP A 15 6.65 -12.49 8.95
C ASP A 15 6.29 -11.02 9.24
N LYS A 16 6.77 -10.06 8.43
CA LYS A 16 6.46 -8.66 8.63
C LYS A 16 5.13 -8.26 8.00
N VAL A 17 4.40 -7.40 8.72
CA VAL A 17 3.21 -6.73 8.21
C VAL A 17 3.50 -5.23 8.08
N LEU A 18 3.35 -4.69 6.88
CA LEU A 18 3.33 -3.25 6.63
C LEU A 18 1.89 -2.77 6.73
N TYR A 19 1.67 -1.67 7.43
CA TYR A 19 0.32 -1.13 7.60
C TYR A 19 0.31 0.39 7.61
N THR A 20 -0.87 0.95 7.35
CA THR A 20 -1.17 2.38 7.45
C THR A 20 -2.64 2.58 7.85
N SER A 21 -2.92 3.72 8.47
CA SER A 21 -4.23 4.13 8.97
C SER A 21 -4.55 5.55 8.48
N ASP A 22 -5.73 6.05 8.85
CA ASP A 22 -6.19 7.41 8.58
C ASP A 22 -6.23 7.72 7.08
N LEU A 23 -6.69 6.75 6.27
CA LEU A 23 -6.73 6.92 4.83
C LEU A 23 -7.72 8.01 4.40
N GLY A 24 -8.93 8.11 4.97
CA GLY A 24 -9.90 9.13 4.53
C GLY A 24 -9.93 9.31 2.99
N PRO A 25 -9.51 10.48 2.43
CA PRO A 25 -9.43 10.67 0.98
C PRO A 25 -8.21 10.01 0.30
N CYS A 26 -7.14 9.72 1.04
CA CYS A 26 -5.87 9.14 0.59
C CYS A 26 -6.01 7.72 0.03
N VAL A 27 -4.91 7.22 -0.53
CA VAL A 27 -4.78 5.87 -1.10
C VAL A 27 -3.55 5.18 -0.54
N ALA A 28 -3.73 3.98 0.00
CA ALA A 28 -2.65 3.04 0.24
C ALA A 28 -2.36 2.26 -1.06
N VAL A 29 -1.10 2.32 -1.49
CA VAL A 29 -0.55 1.55 -2.61
C VAL A 29 0.28 0.41 -2.01
N CYS A 30 -0.22 -0.81 -2.13
CA CYS A 30 0.43 -2.01 -1.61
C CYS A 30 0.94 -2.83 -2.79
N GLY A 31 2.24 -3.13 -2.86
CA GLY A 31 2.80 -3.90 -3.97
C GLY A 31 3.52 -5.16 -3.52
N PHE A 32 3.46 -6.20 -4.35
CA PHE A 32 4.18 -7.46 -4.15
C PHE A 32 4.65 -8.06 -5.48
N ASP A 33 5.88 -8.57 -5.54
CA ASP A 33 6.49 -9.20 -6.73
C ASP A 33 6.77 -10.71 -6.58
N GLY A 34 6.32 -11.33 -5.48
CA GLY A 34 6.67 -12.71 -5.13
C GLY A 34 7.76 -12.84 -4.05
N ASN A 35 8.54 -11.78 -3.82
CA ASN A 35 9.65 -11.77 -2.85
C ASN A 35 9.65 -10.53 -1.94
N THR A 36 9.21 -9.38 -2.45
CA THR A 36 9.29 -8.07 -1.80
C THR A 36 7.90 -7.49 -1.70
N ALA A 37 7.51 -7.12 -0.48
CA ALA A 37 6.30 -6.33 -0.23
C ALA A 37 6.65 -4.87 0.01
N PHE A 38 5.83 -3.95 -0.50
CA PHE A 38 5.91 -2.53 -0.16
C PHE A 38 4.55 -1.92 0.13
N MET A 39 4.57 -0.80 0.85
CA MET A 39 3.41 0.03 1.11
C MET A 39 3.77 1.52 0.99
N ILE A 40 2.94 2.27 0.26
CA ILE A 40 2.94 3.72 0.23
C ILE A 40 1.58 4.18 0.73
N HIS A 41 1.54 5.12 1.65
CA HIS A 41 0.34 5.93 1.88
C HIS A 41 0.50 7.20 1.05
N SER A 42 -0.43 7.44 0.14
CA SER A 42 -0.39 8.54 -0.83
C SER A 42 -1.58 9.46 -0.63
N ASP A 43 -1.29 10.74 -0.48
CA ASP A 43 -2.33 11.76 -0.47
C ASP A 43 -2.71 12.10 -1.92
N SER A 44 -3.92 11.71 -2.28
CA SER A 44 -4.50 11.82 -3.61
C SER A 44 -5.14 13.19 -3.90
N THR A 45 -5.25 14.07 -2.90
CA THR A 45 -6.01 15.34 -3.01
C THR A 45 -5.14 16.59 -3.15
N GLY A 46 -3.82 16.44 -3.20
CA GLY A 46 -2.90 17.57 -3.39
C GLY A 46 -2.16 17.97 -2.11
N THR A 47 -0.87 17.65 -2.09
CA THR A 47 0.32 18.38 -1.57
C THR A 47 0.30 19.33 -0.36
N SER A 48 -0.79 19.88 0.15
CA SER A 48 -0.83 20.94 1.19
C SER A 48 -0.89 20.47 2.68
N GLY A 49 -0.11 19.48 3.12
CA GLY A 49 -0.32 18.78 4.40
C GLY A 49 0.94 18.07 4.91
N ILE A 50 1.05 17.99 6.24
CA ILE A 50 2.29 17.63 6.93
C ILE A 50 2.57 16.13 6.73
N GLY A 51 3.72 15.82 6.12
CA GLY A 51 4.11 14.45 5.81
C GLY A 51 3.34 13.89 4.62
N ARG A 52 3.16 14.64 3.53
CA ARG A 52 2.58 14.15 2.26
C ARG A 52 3.69 13.51 1.40
N THR A 53 3.68 12.19 1.22
CA THR A 53 4.47 11.55 0.15
C THR A 53 3.61 11.63 -1.10
N SER A 54 3.99 12.48 -2.06
CA SER A 54 3.34 12.44 -3.36
C SER A 54 3.48 11.03 -3.92
N LEU A 55 2.47 10.53 -4.62
CA LEU A 55 2.53 9.20 -5.26
C LEU A 55 3.83 9.05 -6.05
N LYS A 56 4.25 10.13 -6.72
CA LYS A 56 5.53 10.27 -7.44
C LYS A 56 6.75 10.09 -6.53
N ASP A 57 6.82 10.72 -5.37
CA ASP A 57 7.98 10.59 -4.46
C ASP A 57 8.04 9.22 -3.80
N GLY A 58 6.87 8.68 -3.43
CA GLY A 58 6.74 7.32 -2.92
C GLY A 58 7.25 6.33 -3.96
N ILE A 59 6.80 6.47 -5.19
CA ILE A 59 7.26 5.67 -6.32
C ILE A 59 8.73 5.89 -6.64
N ASN A 60 9.24 7.13 -6.67
CA ASN A 60 10.67 7.38 -6.95
C ASN A 60 11.57 6.71 -5.92
N SER A 61 11.15 6.64 -4.65
CA SER A 61 11.85 5.85 -3.62
C SER A 61 11.80 4.33 -3.87
N LEU A 62 10.83 3.88 -4.67
CA LEU A 62 10.62 2.49 -5.09
C LEU A 62 11.17 2.18 -6.49
N VAL A 63 11.52 3.16 -7.34
CA VAL A 63 12.06 2.93 -8.71
C VAL A 63 13.35 2.12 -8.66
N ALA A 64 14.12 2.18 -7.57
CA ALA A 64 15.26 1.29 -7.34
C ALA A 64 14.88 -0.21 -7.20
N MET A 65 13.60 -0.55 -7.08
CA MET A 65 13.09 -1.92 -6.90
C MET A 65 12.52 -2.54 -8.17
N GLY A 66 12.30 -1.76 -9.24
CA GLY A 66 11.74 -2.28 -10.50
C GLY A 66 10.26 -2.63 -10.43
N THR A 67 9.40 -1.76 -9.91
CA THR A 67 7.93 -1.94 -9.95
C THR A 67 7.46 -1.98 -11.41
N GLY A 68 6.96 -3.11 -11.89
CA GLY A 68 6.70 -3.38 -13.32
C GLY A 68 6.16 -4.79 -13.53
N SER A 69 6.51 -5.45 -14.64
CA SER A 69 6.12 -6.85 -14.90
C SER A 69 6.41 -7.75 -13.70
N GLY A 70 5.44 -8.60 -13.34
CA GLY A 70 5.50 -9.47 -12.16
C GLY A 70 5.00 -8.85 -10.86
N TRP A 71 4.75 -7.54 -10.82
CA TRP A 71 4.17 -6.89 -9.63
C TRP A 71 2.64 -6.99 -9.62
N THR A 72 2.10 -7.29 -8.45
CA THR A 72 0.69 -7.06 -8.10
C THR A 72 0.60 -5.82 -7.23
N ILE A 73 -0.14 -4.80 -7.70
CA ILE A 73 -0.37 -3.53 -7.02
C ILE A 73 -1.83 -3.45 -6.57
N SER A 74 -2.04 -3.58 -5.25
CA SER A 74 -3.34 -3.42 -4.61
C SER A 74 -3.54 -1.98 -4.12
N LEU A 75 -4.72 -1.43 -4.39
CA LEU A 75 -5.08 -0.05 -4.05
C LEU A 75 -6.26 -0.03 -3.08
N ILE A 76 -6.10 0.65 -1.93
CA ILE A 76 -7.13 0.81 -0.90
C ILE A 76 -7.27 2.30 -0.57
N GLY A 77 -8.48 2.84 -0.49
CA GLY A 77 -8.72 4.22 -0.06
C GLY A 77 -9.73 4.99 -0.93
N GLY A 78 -9.90 6.29 -0.65
CA GLY A 78 -10.97 7.12 -1.22
C GLY A 78 -10.75 7.58 -2.67
N SER A 79 -9.50 7.71 -3.12
CA SER A 79 -9.19 8.26 -4.45
C SER A 79 -8.49 7.27 -5.38
N VAL A 80 -8.84 5.99 -5.26
CA VAL A 80 -8.23 4.89 -6.03
C VAL A 80 -8.25 5.14 -7.54
N PRO A 81 -9.32 5.63 -8.19
CA PRO A 81 -9.35 5.80 -9.65
C PRO A 81 -8.22 6.69 -10.19
N GLY A 82 -8.00 7.87 -9.60
CA GLY A 82 -6.94 8.80 -10.05
C GLY A 82 -5.53 8.25 -9.81
N CYS A 83 -5.32 7.60 -8.66
CA CYS A 83 -4.06 6.92 -8.34
C CYS A 83 -3.76 5.77 -9.33
N MET A 84 -4.78 4.99 -9.68
CA MET A 84 -4.67 3.86 -10.59
C MET A 84 -4.32 4.30 -12.01
N SER A 85 -4.98 5.33 -12.55
CA SER A 85 -4.66 5.86 -13.88
C SER A 85 -3.20 6.34 -13.97
N TYR A 86 -2.70 7.03 -12.94
CA TYR A 86 -1.29 7.45 -12.90
C TYR A 86 -0.33 6.25 -12.90
N LEU A 87 -0.61 5.24 -12.10
CA LEU A 87 0.24 4.04 -12.01
C LEU A 87 0.23 3.24 -13.30
N GLN A 88 -0.94 3.00 -13.90
CA GLN A 88 -1.08 2.23 -15.15
C GLN A 88 -0.32 2.87 -16.32
N GLN A 89 -0.26 4.20 -16.40
CA GLN A 89 0.56 4.89 -17.41
C GLN A 89 2.06 4.67 -17.23
N ARG A 90 2.51 4.42 -15.99
CA ARG A 90 3.94 4.36 -15.63
C ARG A 90 4.45 2.93 -15.49
N TYR A 91 3.57 2.02 -15.09
CA TYR A 91 3.81 0.59 -14.90
C TYR A 91 2.71 -0.22 -15.58
N PRO A 92 2.64 -0.20 -16.92
CA PRO A 92 1.55 -0.85 -17.66
C PRO A 92 1.53 -2.37 -17.49
N ASP A 93 2.68 -2.98 -17.20
CA ASP A 93 2.83 -4.43 -17.09
C ASP A 93 2.55 -4.98 -15.68
N ALA A 94 2.28 -4.11 -14.70
CA ALA A 94 1.86 -4.53 -13.38
C ALA A 94 0.39 -4.96 -13.38
N SER A 95 0.04 -5.92 -12.53
CA SER A 95 -1.35 -6.28 -12.27
C SER A 95 -1.94 -5.35 -11.21
N TYR A 96 -3.14 -4.83 -11.43
CA TYR A 96 -3.79 -3.87 -10.53
C TYR A 96 -5.03 -4.47 -9.85
N VAL A 97 -5.13 -4.29 -8.54
CA VAL A 97 -6.25 -4.80 -7.73
C VAL A 97 -6.87 -3.66 -6.92
N PRO A 98 -7.97 -3.03 -7.39
CA PRO A 98 -8.71 -2.07 -6.59
C PRO A 98 -9.49 -2.82 -5.51
N LEU A 99 -9.14 -2.60 -4.24
CA LEU A 99 -9.84 -3.21 -3.12
C LEU A 99 -10.97 -2.30 -2.60
N GLY A 100 -10.97 -1.01 -2.95
CA GLY A 100 -11.98 -0.01 -2.60
C GLY A 100 -11.68 0.73 -1.29
N GLU A 101 -12.64 1.52 -0.83
CA GLU A 101 -12.45 2.44 0.31
C GLU A 101 -12.23 1.71 1.65
N SER A 102 -11.42 2.32 2.53
CA SER A 102 -11.11 1.87 3.88
C SER A 102 -10.36 2.97 4.62
N GLU A 103 -10.44 2.99 5.95
CA GLU A 103 -9.61 3.84 6.82
C GLU A 103 -8.18 3.28 7.03
N GLY A 104 -7.95 2.02 6.68
CA GLY A 104 -6.65 1.38 6.85
C GLY A 104 -6.33 0.34 5.78
N ALA A 105 -5.05 0.02 5.69
CA ALA A 105 -4.51 -0.97 4.77
C ALA A 105 -3.36 -1.74 5.40
N TYR A 106 -3.25 -3.01 5.04
CA TYR A 106 -2.27 -3.96 5.54
C TYR A 106 -1.75 -4.79 4.37
N ILE A 107 -0.45 -5.02 4.32
CA ILE A 107 0.20 -5.98 3.41
C ILE A 107 1.27 -6.75 4.18
N THR A 108 1.26 -8.06 4.07
CA THR A 108 2.26 -8.94 4.65
C THR A 108 3.44 -9.17 3.71
N GLY A 109 4.56 -9.65 4.23
CA GLY A 109 5.77 -9.92 3.46
C GLY A 109 5.63 -11.02 2.40
N ASP A 110 4.56 -11.81 2.45
CA ASP A 110 4.18 -12.82 1.45
C ASP A 110 3.05 -12.33 0.49
N GLY A 111 2.67 -11.05 0.57
CA GLY A 111 1.77 -10.42 -0.41
C GLY A 111 0.28 -10.44 -0.08
N VAL A 112 -0.13 -10.87 1.11
CA VAL A 112 -1.54 -10.85 1.52
C VAL A 112 -1.97 -9.43 1.89
N VAL A 113 -2.91 -8.87 1.13
CA VAL A 113 -3.43 -7.50 1.35
C VAL A 113 -4.81 -7.53 2.01
N ALA A 114 -5.03 -6.66 2.99
CA ALA A 114 -6.31 -6.51 3.67
C ALA A 114 -6.61 -5.07 4.09
N LYS A 115 -7.91 -4.78 4.27
CA LYS A 115 -8.42 -3.48 4.72
C LYS A 115 -8.46 -3.28 6.23
N SER A 116 -8.31 -4.36 7.00
CA SER A 116 -8.37 -4.34 8.46
C SER A 116 -7.60 -5.51 9.04
N LYS A 117 -7.12 -5.39 10.29
CA LYS A 117 -6.47 -6.49 11.01
C LYS A 117 -7.36 -7.74 11.05
N ARG A 118 -8.67 -7.58 11.27
CA ARG A 118 -9.64 -8.69 11.27
C ARG A 118 -9.71 -9.40 9.92
N ARG A 119 -9.72 -8.65 8.81
CA ARG A 119 -9.71 -9.26 7.46
C ARG A 119 -8.38 -9.93 7.15
N LEU A 120 -7.28 -9.38 7.65
CA LEU A 120 -5.96 -9.99 7.52
C LEU A 120 -5.92 -11.33 8.28
N ALA A 121 -6.36 -11.34 9.54
CA ALA A 121 -6.46 -12.54 10.36
C ALA A 121 -7.31 -13.63 9.68
N GLY A 122 -8.48 -13.27 9.15
CA GLY A 122 -9.31 -14.19 8.38
C GLY A 122 -8.66 -14.74 7.12
N ARG A 123 -7.78 -13.99 6.44
CA ARG A 123 -7.00 -14.50 5.30
C ARG A 123 -5.88 -15.44 5.71
N TYR A 124 -5.35 -15.28 6.91
CA TYR A 124 -4.34 -16.18 7.50
C TYR A 124 -4.95 -17.39 8.21
N GLY A 125 -6.27 -17.47 8.35
CA GLY A 125 -6.93 -18.52 9.12
C GLY A 125 -6.65 -18.44 10.62
N VAL A 126 -6.37 -17.25 11.14
CA VAL A 126 -6.13 -17.00 12.58
C VAL A 126 -7.21 -16.07 13.14
N ASP A 127 -7.45 -16.13 14.45
CA ASP A 127 -8.49 -15.35 15.12
C ASP A 127 -8.15 -13.86 15.25
N SER A 128 -6.86 -13.56 15.42
CA SER A 128 -6.35 -12.19 15.52
C SER A 128 -4.89 -12.09 15.09
N ILE A 129 -4.47 -10.89 14.72
CA ILE A 129 -3.08 -10.55 14.42
C ILE A 129 -2.67 -9.38 15.30
N THR A 130 -1.60 -9.59 16.07
CA THR A 130 -0.91 -8.52 16.80
C THR A 130 0.15 -7.93 15.90
N ILE A 131 0.17 -6.60 15.79
CA ILE A 131 1.17 -5.85 15.05
C ILE A 131 1.76 -4.86 16.03
N ASP A 132 3.06 -4.92 16.25
CA ASP A 132 3.76 -3.92 17.05
C ASP A 132 3.71 -2.59 16.28
N GLU A 133 2.91 -1.65 16.77
CA GLU A 133 2.60 -0.41 16.05
C GLU A 133 3.66 0.68 16.18
#